data_AF-A0A8J4YRQ2-F1
#
_entry.id   AF-A0A8J4YRQ2-F1
#
_cell.length_a   1.000
_cell.length_b   1.000
_cell.length_c   1.000
_cell.angle_alpha   90.00
_cell.angle_beta   90.00
_cell.angle_gamma   90.00
#
_symmetry.space_group_name_H-M   'P 1'
#
loop_
_entity.id
_entity.type
_entity.pdbx_description
1 polymer ?
#
loop_
_entity_poly.entity_id
_entity_poly.type
_entity_poly.pdbx_seq_one_letter_code
_entity_poly.pdbx_strand_id
1 'polypeptide(L)'
;MNAVWKKLWPECVHNFKGFPEPTPVVREIVNLAHTAGMDEVGEEDIVELLASHDEELSNEDLMAIEQVRALEEETAEEDDPDRSFT
;
A
#
# COMPACT_ATOMS: atom_id res chain seq x y z
N MET A 1 3.03 16.75 -4.43
CA MET A 1 3.90 16.73 -3.24
C MET A 1 5.34 16.29 -3.59
N ASN A 2 6.06 16.98 -4.49
CA ASN A 2 7.43 16.54 -4.90
C ASN A 2 8.51 17.65 -4.86
N ALA A 3 8.12 18.91 -4.65
CA ALA A 3 9.05 20.05 -4.76
C ALA A 3 10.11 20.06 -3.64
N VAL A 4 9.74 19.63 -2.44
CA VAL A 4 10.66 19.56 -1.29
C VAL A 4 11.59 18.36 -1.43
N TRP A 5 11.06 17.19 -1.79
CA TRP A 5 11.83 15.97 -2.01
C TRP A 5 12.90 16.13 -3.09
N LYS A 6 12.60 16.86 -4.18
CA LYS A 6 13.57 17.10 -5.27
C LYS A 6 14.79 17.91 -4.83
N LYS A 7 14.66 18.75 -3.79
CA LYS A 7 15.80 19.49 -3.21
C LYS A 7 16.63 18.62 -2.27
N LEU A 8 15.99 17.69 -1.56
CA LEU A 8 16.65 16.81 -0.60
C LEU A 8 17.34 15.64 -1.28
N TRP A 9 16.71 15.03 -2.29
CA TRP A 9 17.27 13.88 -2.99
C TRP A 9 16.92 13.89 -4.49
N PRO A 10 17.62 14.72 -5.28
CA PRO A 10 17.34 14.88 -6.71
C PRO A 10 17.55 13.61 -7.54
N GLU A 11 18.40 12.69 -7.08
CA GLU A 11 18.69 11.42 -7.76
C GLU A 11 17.53 10.42 -7.68
N CYS A 12 16.74 10.46 -6.60
CA CYS A 12 15.57 9.60 -6.42
C CYS A 12 14.28 10.23 -6.94
N VAL A 13 14.20 11.57 -6.97
CA VAL A 13 13.00 12.28 -7.41
C VAL A 13 13.03 12.52 -8.91
N HIS A 14 12.54 11.51 -9.62
CA HIS A 14 12.29 11.57 -11.04
C HIS A 14 11.14 12.54 -11.34
N ASN A 15 11.13 13.15 -12.54
CA ASN A 15 10.00 13.95 -13.00
C ASN A 15 8.83 12.99 -13.32
N PHE A 16 8.14 12.56 -12.28
CA PHE A 16 6.98 11.70 -12.36
C PHE A 16 5.87 12.40 -13.15
N LYS A 17 5.45 11.78 -14.25
CA LYS A 17 4.41 12.31 -15.15
C LYS A 17 3.04 11.65 -14.95
N GLY A 18 2.89 10.86 -13.88
CA GLY A 18 1.72 9.99 -13.67
C GLY A 18 2.03 8.54 -14.00
N PHE A 19 1.14 7.66 -13.56
CA PHE A 19 1.13 6.26 -13.97
C PHE A 19 0.35 6.13 -15.30
N PRO A 20 0.72 5.17 -16.17
CA PRO A 20 -0.11 4.84 -17.32
C PRO A 20 -1.47 4.31 -16.86
N GLU A 21 -2.48 4.46 -17.72
CA GLU A 21 -3.80 3.84 -17.52
C GLU A 21 -3.65 2.34 -17.19
N PRO A 22 -4.36 1.83 -16.17
CA PRO A 22 -4.17 0.46 -15.67
C PRO A 22 -4.75 -0.61 -16.61
N THR A 23 -5.35 -0.23 -17.75
CA THR A 23 -6.01 -1.15 -18.69
C THR A 23 -5.18 -2.38 -19.12
N PRO A 24 -3.86 -2.33 -19.33
CA PRO A 24 -3.08 -3.53 -19.62
C PRO A 24 -2.99 -4.48 -18.42
N VAL A 25 -2.87 -3.90 -17.22
CA VAL A 25 -2.73 -4.62 -15.96
C VAL A 25 -4.04 -5.30 -15.57
N VAL A 26 -5.18 -4.65 -15.79
CA VAL A 26 -6.52 -5.21 -15.54
C VAL A 26 -6.69 -6.54 -16.30
N ARG A 27 -6.31 -6.58 -17.58
CA ARG A 27 -6.39 -7.80 -18.40
C ARG A 27 -5.46 -8.91 -17.93
N GLU A 28 -4.24 -8.55 -17.53
CA GLU A 28 -3.29 -9.52 -16.99
C GLU A 28 -3.81 -10.14 -15.69
N ILE A 29 -4.42 -9.34 -14.81
CA ILE A 29 -5.03 -9.81 -13.56
C ILE A 29 -6.19 -10.76 -13.84
N VAL A 30 -7.09 -10.43 -14.77
CA VAL A 30 -8.20 -11.31 -15.17
C VAL A 30 -7.68 -12.65 -15.70
N ASN A 31 -6.67 -12.62 -16.58
CA ASN A 31 -6.05 -13.85 -17.09
C ASN A 31 -5.40 -14.69 -15.98
N LEU A 32 -4.76 -14.05 -15.01
CA LEU A 32 -4.19 -14.72 -13.84
C LEU A 32 -5.28 -15.37 -12.98
N ALA A 33 -6.39 -14.65 -12.74
CA ALA A 33 -7.53 -15.14 -11.98
C ALA A 33 -8.15 -16.37 -12.65
N HIS A 34 -8.33 -16.35 -13.98
CA HIS A 34 -8.81 -17.50 -14.75
C HIS A 34 -7.84 -18.68 -14.65
N THR A 35 -6.54 -18.41 -14.73
CA THR A 35 -5.50 -19.46 -14.55
C THR A 35 -5.55 -20.07 -13.14
N ALA A 36 -5.99 -19.30 -12.14
CA ALA A 36 -6.19 -19.76 -10.76
C ALA A 36 -7.56 -20.46 -10.53
N GLY A 37 -8.39 -20.63 -11.57
CA GLY A 37 -9.70 -21.25 -11.50
C GLY A 37 -10.83 -20.31 -11.08
N MET A 38 -10.62 -19.00 -11.19
CA MET A 38 -11.62 -17.96 -10.91
C MET A 38 -12.20 -17.44 -12.23
N ASP A 39 -12.84 -18.32 -13.01
CA ASP A 39 -13.32 -18.04 -14.38
C ASP A 39 -14.42 -16.96 -14.44
N GLU A 40 -15.08 -16.67 -13.32
CA GLU A 40 -16.16 -15.67 -13.23
C GLU A 40 -15.64 -14.24 -13.11
N VAL A 41 -14.34 -14.04 -12.83
CA VAL A 41 -13.74 -12.70 -12.66
C VAL A 41 -13.63 -12.00 -14.02
N GLY A 42 -14.27 -10.84 -14.15
CA GLY A 42 -14.23 -9.97 -15.32
C GLY A 42 -13.37 -8.72 -15.12
N GLU A 43 -13.21 -7.92 -16.19
CA GLU A 43 -12.48 -6.64 -16.11
C GLU A 43 -13.21 -5.65 -15.18
N GLU A 44 -14.55 -5.62 -15.21
CA GLU A 44 -15.37 -4.79 -14.30
C GLU A 44 -15.10 -5.07 -12.82
N ASP A 45 -14.94 -6.33 -12.42
CA ASP A 45 -14.68 -6.70 -11.02
C ASP A 45 -13.35 -6.11 -10.53
N ILE A 46 -12.33 -6.11 -11.38
CA ILE A 46 -11.02 -5.54 -11.08
C ILE A 46 -11.11 -4.01 -11.03
N VAL A 47 -11.86 -3.40 -11.95
CA VAL A 47 -12.06 -1.94 -11.97
C VAL A 47 -12.80 -1.47 -10.71
N GLU A 48 -13.85 -2.19 -10.29
CA GLU A 48 -14.58 -1.91 -9.05
C GLU A 48 -13.66 -2.05 -7.81
N LEU A 49 -12.83 -3.11 -7.79
CA LEU A 49 -11.87 -3.32 -6.72
C LEU A 49 -10.86 -2.17 -6.61
N LEU A 50 -10.31 -1.72 -7.74
CA LEU A 50 -9.37 -0.59 -7.77
C LEU A 50 -10.06 0.71 -7.30
N ALA A 51 -11.29 0.95 -7.76
CA ALA A 51 -12.04 2.16 -7.39
C ALA A 51 -12.40 2.20 -5.90
N SER A 52 -12.69 1.06 -5.27
CA SER A 52 -12.98 1.00 -3.82
C SER A 52 -11.77 1.31 -2.93
N HIS A 53 -10.55 1.24 -3.48
CA HIS A 53 -9.29 1.51 -2.77
C HIS A 53 -8.58 2.77 -3.28
N ASP A 54 -9.27 3.61 -4.06
CA ASP A 54 -8.73 4.90 -4.53
C ASP A 54 -8.78 6.00 -3.47
N GLU A 55 -9.37 5.72 -2.29
CA GLU A 55 -9.41 6.65 -1.18
C GLU A 55 -8.00 6.83 -0.58
N GLU A 56 -7.51 8.07 -0.60
CA GLU A 56 -6.28 8.42 0.10
C GLU A 56 -6.49 8.28 1.62
N LEU A 57 -5.48 7.74 2.31
CA LEU A 57 -5.50 7.66 3.77
C LEU A 57 -5.77 9.04 4.38
N SER A 58 -6.76 9.12 5.27
CA SER A 58 -7.02 10.33 6.01
C SER A 58 -5.96 10.55 7.11
N ASN A 59 -5.90 11.77 7.65
CA ASN A 59 -5.04 12.04 8.82
C ASN A 59 -5.41 11.16 10.02
N GLU A 60 -6.69 10.79 10.15
CA GLU A 60 -7.20 9.93 11.23
C GLU A 60 -6.70 8.50 11.04
N ASP A 61 -6.71 7.98 9.81
CA ASP A 61 -6.15 6.67 9.47
C ASP A 61 -4.64 6.63 9.74
N LEU A 62 -3.91 7.69 9.39
CA LEU A 62 -2.47 7.79 9.68
C LEU A 62 -2.18 7.78 11.19
N MET A 63 -2.98 8.48 11.99
CA MET A 63 -2.85 8.46 13.45
C MET A 63 -3.21 7.09 14.04
N ALA A 64 -4.17 6.38 13.47
CA ALA A 64 -4.52 5.03 13.90
C ALA A 64 -3.39 4.04 13.59
N ILE A 65 -2.79 4.11 12.41
CA ILE A 65 -1.64 3.29 12.02
C ILE A 65 -0.46 3.52 12.98
N GLU A 66 -0.17 4.78 13.33
CA GLU A 66 0.91 5.09 14.26
C GLU A 66 0.64 4.53 15.67
N GLN A 67 -0.60 4.62 16.15
CA GLN A 67 -0.98 4.03 17.44
C GLN A 67 -0.81 2.51 17.46
N VAL A 68 -1.19 1.83 16.39
CA VAL A 68 -0.99 0.38 16.26
C VAL A 68 0.49 0.03 16.29
N ARG A 69 1.32 0.76 15.53
CA ARG A 69 2.78 0.55 15.52
C ARG A 69 3.42 0.76 16.88
N ALA A 70 3.03 1.82 17.58
CA ALA A 70 3.52 2.09 18.93
C ALA A 70 3.17 0.95 19.90
N LEU A 71 1.94 0.41 19.79
CA LEU A 71 1.50 -0.72 20.60
C LEU A 71 2.28 -2.00 20.27
N GLU A 72 2.51 -2.28 18.99
CA GLU A 72 3.31 -3.43 18.54
C GLU A 72 4.75 -3.33 19.05
N GLU A 73 5.35 -2.14 19.01
CA GLU A 73 6.70 -1.90 19.53
C GLU A 73 6.77 -2.06 21.06
N GLU A 74 5.79 -1.54 21.80
CA GLU A 74 5.67 -1.77 23.26
C GLU A 74 5.54 -3.27 23.58
N THR A 75 4.68 -4.01 22.87
CA THR A 75 4.53 -5.47 23.10
C THR A 75 5.79 -6.26 22.74
N ALA A 76 6.52 -5.84 21.71
CA ALA A 76 7.79 -6.45 21.34
C ALA A 76 8.91 -6.15 22.37
N GLU A 77 8.85 -5.01 23.04
CA GLU A 77 9.75 -4.66 24.15
C GLU A 77 9.41 -5.40 25.46
N GLU A 78 8.13 -5.74 25.69
CA GLU A 78 7.69 -6.51 26.87
C GLU A 78 8.01 -8.01 26.76
N ASP A 79 8.00 -8.57 25.55
CA ASP A 79 8.34 -9.98 25.28
C ASP A 79 9.86 -10.21 25.09
N ASP A 80 10.70 -9.18 25.33
CA ASP A 80 12.15 -9.30 25.30
C ASP A 80 12.66 -10.09 26.53
N PRO A 81 13.16 -11.33 26.35
CA PRO A 81 13.60 -12.17 27.47
C PRO A 81 14.76 -11.56 28.27
N ASP A 82 15.51 -10.60 27.70
CA ASP A 82 16.64 -9.92 28.36
C ASP A 82 16.19 -8.82 29.34
N ARG A 83 14.94 -8.34 29.27
CA ARG A 83 14.34 -7.39 30.24
C ARG A 83 13.62 -8.06 31.41
N SER A 84 13.38 -9.37 31.36
CA SER A 84 12.68 -10.13 32.43
C SER A 84 13.49 -10.37 33.70
N PHE A 85 14.79 -10.04 33.70
CA PHE A 85 15.70 -10.16 34.83
C PHE A 85 16.28 -8.79 35.23
N THR A 86 15.48 -7.92 35.83
CA THR A 86 15.99 -6.86 36.72
C THR A 86 15.12 -6.76 37.96
#